data_AF-A0AA35YUQ6-F1
#
_entry.id   AF-A0AA35YUQ6-F1
#
_cell.length_a   1.000
_cell.length_b   1.000
_cell.length_c   1.000
_cell.angle_alpha   90.00
_cell.angle_beta   90.00
_cell.angle_gamma   90.00
#
_symmetry.space_group_name_H-M   'P 1'
#
loop_
_entity.id
_entity.type
_entity.pdbx_description
1 polymer ?
#
loop_
_entity_poly.entity_id
_entity_poly.type
_entity_poly.pdbx_seq_one_letter_code
_entity_poly.pdbx_strand_id
1 'polypeptide(L)'
;MGYDMAPSKMTNDDVLGDPVPFNQIESMRQFCNQVLKLNIWAYVYLDEAHNIGAVSKTGKGVCELLGVDTADVDIMMGTFTKSFGSCGGYIAGSKELFKYLKYTCLVDLTIRVCVSCIRVRHEFTRYEFVKHEHDTNYKTRLGFLKYRYATSIPLYFVFLPCWPDMLVHRLFTPDELCLLMPARPSTTMFFVVSFQISSSFHGLPFRSSVRDLTTSITMATRYWIVSLPVHSSATSLWSRLQESISKNSFDTLLYRFNIPNLRVGTLDSLLALSDDLLKSNTFIEGCSHKIRRQIEDLEKASGILASSLTVDGVPVDSYLTKFVWDEAKYPTMSPLKEIVDGIHVQVAKIDDDLKVRIAEYNNVRSQLNAINRKQTGSLAVRDLSNLVKPEDIVTSEHLVTLIAVVSKFSQKDWLSCYETLTTYVVPRSSKNLHEDNEYALYTVTLFNRDADNFKIKARERGFQIRDFEYNSETQESRKQELEKLMQDQESLRSSLLQWCYTSYGEVFTSWMHFCAVRLFSETILRYGLPPSFLSVVLSPSVKNEKKVRTLLETLCDSSNSTFWKTDEEASMGGLGGEADTHPYVSFTINLI
;
A
#
# COMPACT_ATOMS: atom_id res chain seq x y z
N MET A 1 -23.82 41.26 10.05
CA MET A 1 -22.56 41.87 9.61
C MET A 1 -22.05 41.02 8.46
N GLY A 2 -22.30 41.45 7.22
CA GLY A 2 -21.76 40.80 6.03
C GLY A 2 -20.31 41.24 5.84
N TYR A 3 -19.41 40.29 5.64
CA TYR A 3 -18.06 40.58 5.17
C TYR A 3 -18.07 40.43 3.65
N ASP A 4 -18.20 41.56 2.95
CA ASP A 4 -17.78 41.70 1.56
C ASP A 4 -16.25 41.54 1.52
N MET A 5 -15.76 40.40 1.04
CA MET A 5 -14.38 40.32 0.55
C MET A 5 -14.38 40.76 -0.92
N ALA A 6 -14.08 42.03 -1.14
CA ALA A 6 -13.70 42.52 -2.46
C ALA A 6 -12.39 41.82 -2.89
N PRO A 7 -12.28 41.29 -4.12
CA PRO A 7 -11.01 40.80 -4.63
C PRO A 7 -10.05 41.98 -4.77
N SER A 8 -8.90 41.91 -4.10
CA SER A 8 -7.80 42.84 -4.32
C SER A 8 -7.39 42.78 -5.79
N LYS A 9 -7.48 43.91 -6.49
CA LYS A 9 -6.97 44.03 -7.87
C LYS A 9 -5.47 43.77 -7.85
N MET A 10 -5.04 42.62 -8.36
CA MET A 10 -3.65 42.45 -8.82
C MET A 10 -3.39 43.49 -9.92
N THR A 11 -2.39 44.33 -9.71
CA THR A 11 -1.89 45.26 -10.74
C THR A 11 -0.97 44.49 -11.69
N ASN A 12 -0.84 44.96 -12.94
CA ASN A 12 -0.06 44.29 -14.00
C ASN A 12 1.42 44.01 -13.64
N ASP A 13 1.93 44.58 -12.54
CA ASP A 13 3.30 44.38 -12.06
C ASP A 13 3.45 43.09 -11.22
N ASP A 14 2.36 42.42 -10.83
CA ASP A 14 2.39 41.17 -10.04
C ASP A 14 2.40 39.89 -10.92
N VAL A 15 2.38 40.04 -12.25
CA VAL A 15 2.41 38.92 -13.22
C VAL A 15 3.86 38.71 -13.67
N LEU A 16 4.58 37.79 -13.01
CA LEU A 16 5.84 37.26 -13.55
C LEU A 16 5.53 36.22 -14.64
N GLY A 17 5.34 36.69 -15.86
CA GLY A 17 5.23 35.87 -17.07
C GLY A 17 4.61 36.65 -18.24
N ASP A 18 5.27 36.65 -19.39
CA ASP A 18 4.76 37.30 -20.61
C ASP A 18 3.39 36.72 -21.04
N PRO A 19 2.49 37.53 -21.62
CA PRO A 19 1.20 37.05 -22.11
C PRO A 19 1.38 36.06 -23.27
N VAL A 20 0.87 34.83 -23.08
CA VAL A 20 0.81 33.80 -24.13
C VAL A 20 -0.02 34.33 -25.32
N PRO A 21 0.46 34.24 -26.58
CA PRO A 21 -0.30 34.77 -27.72
C PRO A 21 -1.60 34.00 -27.94
N PHE A 22 -2.67 34.73 -28.26
CA PHE A 22 -4.05 34.27 -28.49
C PHE A 22 -4.23 33.12 -29.50
N ASN A 23 -3.19 32.77 -30.28
CA ASN A 23 -3.27 31.81 -31.38
C ASN A 23 -3.15 30.33 -30.96
N GLN A 24 -2.68 30.01 -29.74
CA GLN A 24 -2.63 28.61 -29.25
C GLN A 24 -3.98 28.12 -28.68
N ILE A 25 -4.87 29.04 -28.31
CA ILE A 25 -6.16 28.76 -27.65
C ILE A 25 -7.21 28.12 -28.60
N GLU A 26 -7.05 28.31 -29.91
CA GLU A 26 -7.99 27.80 -30.92
C GLU A 26 -7.99 26.25 -31.01
N SER A 27 -6.90 25.60 -30.59
CA SER A 27 -6.71 24.16 -30.70
C SER A 27 -7.55 23.35 -29.70
N MET A 28 -7.80 23.87 -28.49
CA MET A 28 -8.58 23.14 -27.47
C MET A 28 -10.07 23.13 -27.78
N ARG A 29 -10.59 24.27 -28.30
CA ARG A 29 -11.98 24.36 -28.77
C ARG A 29 -12.23 23.39 -29.92
N GLN A 30 -11.25 23.15 -30.78
CA GLN A 30 -11.36 22.16 -31.86
C GLN A 30 -11.31 20.72 -31.34
N PHE A 31 -10.46 20.40 -30.36
CA PHE A 31 -10.36 19.06 -29.77
C PHE A 31 -11.65 18.63 -29.05
N CYS A 32 -12.19 19.46 -28.16
CA CYS A 32 -13.45 19.17 -27.47
C CYS A 32 -14.62 19.04 -28.47
N ASN A 33 -14.69 19.93 -29.47
CA ASN A 33 -15.71 19.84 -30.52
C ASN A 33 -15.54 18.63 -31.44
N GLN A 34 -14.32 18.11 -31.63
CA GLN A 34 -14.06 16.89 -32.42
C GLN A 34 -14.45 15.62 -31.67
N VAL A 35 -14.16 15.53 -30.37
CA VAL A 35 -14.59 14.38 -29.53
C VAL A 35 -16.12 14.27 -29.50
N LEU A 36 -16.82 15.40 -29.37
CA LEU A 36 -18.28 15.47 -29.41
C LEU A 36 -18.86 15.07 -30.79
N LYS A 37 -18.13 15.35 -31.89
CA LYS A 37 -18.58 15.01 -33.26
C LYS A 37 -18.34 13.55 -33.66
N LEU A 38 -17.44 12.83 -32.99
CA LEU A 38 -17.06 11.46 -33.37
C LEU A 38 -17.99 10.35 -32.86
N ASN A 39 -19.05 10.70 -32.11
CA ASN A 39 -20.09 9.76 -31.63
C ASN A 39 -19.51 8.54 -30.87
N ILE A 40 -18.44 8.76 -30.11
CA ILE A 40 -17.77 7.77 -29.25
C ILE A 40 -18.22 8.05 -27.82
N TRP A 41 -18.60 7.02 -27.05
CA TRP A 41 -18.85 7.19 -25.61
C TRP A 41 -17.53 7.42 -24.87
N ALA A 42 -17.28 8.67 -24.50
CA ALA A 42 -16.13 9.07 -23.71
C ALA A 42 -16.55 10.07 -22.63
N TYR A 43 -15.95 9.95 -21.45
CA TYR A 43 -16.12 10.88 -20.35
C TYR A 43 -14.93 11.85 -20.29
N VAL A 44 -15.22 13.13 -20.03
CA VAL A 44 -14.24 14.21 -19.92
C VAL A 44 -13.93 14.49 -18.45
N TYR A 45 -12.69 14.21 -18.05
CA TYR A 45 -12.17 14.57 -16.74
C TYR A 45 -11.19 15.73 -16.86
N LEU A 46 -11.48 16.84 -16.19
CA LEU A 46 -10.67 18.06 -16.22
C LEU A 46 -10.03 18.35 -14.86
N ASP A 47 -8.71 18.49 -14.86
CA ASP A 47 -7.92 18.87 -13.70
C ASP A 47 -7.60 20.37 -13.71
N GLU A 48 -8.23 21.11 -12.80
CA GLU A 48 -8.10 22.56 -12.62
C GLU A 48 -7.20 22.92 -11.42
N ALA A 49 -6.47 21.97 -10.81
CA ALA A 49 -5.75 22.19 -9.55
C ALA A 49 -4.76 23.39 -9.57
N HIS A 50 -4.14 23.67 -10.71
CA HIS A 50 -3.20 24.79 -10.90
C HIS A 50 -3.80 25.99 -11.63
N ASN A 51 -5.02 25.84 -12.13
CA ASN A 51 -5.63 26.74 -13.10
C ASN A 51 -6.71 27.60 -12.44
N ILE A 52 -7.56 26.97 -11.62
CA ILE A 52 -8.59 27.68 -10.87
C ILE A 52 -7.97 28.74 -9.97
N GLY A 53 -8.49 29.98 -10.01
CA GLY A 53 -7.96 31.13 -9.29
C GLY A 53 -6.67 31.75 -9.82
N ALA A 54 -5.99 31.11 -10.78
CA ALA A 54 -4.72 31.60 -11.36
C ALA A 54 -4.87 32.11 -12.81
N VAL A 55 -5.82 31.57 -13.57
CA VAL A 55 -6.06 31.94 -14.97
C VAL A 55 -7.50 32.42 -15.19
N SER A 56 -7.72 33.12 -16.31
CA SER A 56 -8.94 33.82 -16.73
C SER A 56 -9.18 35.19 -16.05
N LYS A 57 -10.08 36.00 -16.63
CA LYS A 57 -10.39 37.35 -16.12
C LYS A 57 -11.09 37.35 -14.76
N THR A 58 -11.87 36.32 -14.44
CA THR A 58 -12.57 36.21 -13.14
C THR A 58 -12.03 35.08 -12.26
N GLY A 59 -10.93 34.43 -12.66
CA GLY A 59 -10.28 33.37 -11.90
C GLY A 59 -11.03 32.03 -11.93
N LYS A 60 -11.98 31.82 -12.85
CA LYS A 60 -12.75 30.56 -12.95
C LYS A 60 -12.04 29.45 -13.72
N GLY A 61 -10.74 29.60 -13.99
CA GLY A 61 -9.92 28.53 -14.55
C GLY A 61 -9.97 28.45 -16.07
N VAL A 62 -9.53 27.32 -16.61
CA VAL A 62 -9.28 27.14 -18.04
C VAL A 62 -10.57 27.14 -18.87
N CYS A 63 -11.68 26.62 -18.33
CA CYS A 63 -12.98 26.68 -19.02
C CYS A 63 -13.41 28.13 -19.36
N GLU A 64 -13.22 29.09 -18.44
CA GLU A 64 -13.56 30.49 -18.70
C GLU A 64 -12.56 31.14 -19.66
N LEU A 65 -11.27 30.84 -19.51
CA LEU A 65 -10.23 31.35 -20.40
C LEU A 65 -10.50 30.96 -21.86
N LEU A 66 -11.05 29.78 -22.09
CA LEU A 66 -11.24 29.19 -23.42
C LEU A 66 -12.69 29.25 -23.92
N GLY A 67 -13.60 29.84 -23.15
CA GLY A 67 -15.01 29.98 -23.50
C GLY A 67 -15.75 28.64 -23.67
N VAL A 68 -15.35 27.61 -22.92
CA VAL A 68 -15.99 26.30 -22.88
C VAL A 68 -17.00 26.28 -21.73
N ASP A 69 -18.21 25.79 -21.99
CA ASP A 69 -19.19 25.64 -20.92
C ASP A 69 -18.75 24.50 -19.98
N THR A 70 -18.73 24.78 -18.69
CA THR A 70 -18.46 23.77 -17.64
C THR A 70 -19.45 22.60 -17.67
N ALA A 71 -20.65 22.78 -18.25
CA ALA A 71 -21.62 21.72 -18.44
C ALA A 71 -21.18 20.65 -19.44
N ASP A 72 -20.23 20.97 -20.34
CA ASP A 72 -19.65 20.03 -21.31
C ASP A 72 -18.53 19.17 -20.70
N VAL A 73 -18.25 19.34 -19.40
CA VAL A 73 -17.24 18.58 -18.66
C VAL A 73 -17.93 17.68 -17.63
N ASP A 74 -17.74 16.38 -17.74
CA ASP A 74 -18.42 15.41 -16.86
C ASP A 74 -17.94 15.48 -15.41
N ILE A 75 -16.62 15.65 -15.22
CA ILE A 75 -16.00 15.75 -13.90
C ILE A 75 -14.90 16.82 -13.93
N MET A 76 -14.99 17.78 -13.02
CA MET A 76 -13.95 18.78 -12.77
C MET A 76 -13.38 18.59 -11.36
N MET A 77 -12.07 18.72 -11.21
CA MET A 77 -11.40 18.67 -9.91
C MET A 77 -10.50 19.88 -9.74
N GLY A 78 -10.41 20.40 -8.51
CA GLY A 78 -9.43 21.44 -8.17
C GLY A 78 -9.06 21.42 -6.69
N THR A 79 -8.07 22.23 -6.31
CA THR A 79 -7.60 22.35 -4.93
C THR A 79 -7.70 23.79 -4.43
N PHE A 80 -7.99 23.96 -3.15
CA PHE A 80 -7.96 25.27 -2.49
C PHE A 80 -6.56 25.64 -2.00
N THR A 81 -5.62 24.69 -1.95
CA THR A 81 -4.26 24.89 -1.39
C THR A 81 -3.32 25.71 -2.25
N LYS A 82 -3.68 25.92 -3.51
CA LYS A 82 -2.87 26.69 -4.47
C LYS A 82 -3.37 28.13 -4.52
N SER A 83 -4.11 28.49 -5.56
CA SER A 83 -4.52 29.87 -5.84
C SER A 83 -5.37 30.50 -4.73
N PHE A 84 -6.03 29.70 -3.90
CA PHE A 84 -6.88 30.19 -2.81
C PHE A 84 -6.21 30.17 -1.43
N GLY A 85 -4.96 29.70 -1.30
CA GLY A 85 -4.19 29.71 -0.05
C GLY A 85 -4.88 29.02 1.15
N SER A 86 -5.81 28.09 0.89
CA SER A 86 -6.70 27.49 1.90
C SER A 86 -6.62 25.96 1.89
N CYS A 87 -7.05 25.28 2.94
CA CYS A 87 -6.95 23.81 3.01
C CYS A 87 -8.11 23.11 2.29
N GLY A 88 -7.80 22.07 1.50
CA GLY A 88 -8.78 21.17 0.90
C GLY A 88 -8.80 21.19 -0.63
N GLY A 89 -9.86 20.61 -1.20
CA GLY A 89 -10.14 20.70 -2.63
C GLY A 89 -11.56 20.26 -2.96
N TYR A 90 -11.94 20.36 -4.22
CA TYR A 90 -13.30 20.15 -4.68
C TYR A 90 -13.35 19.21 -5.89
N ILE A 91 -14.49 18.54 -6.02
CA ILE A 91 -14.88 17.83 -7.23
C ILE A 91 -16.27 18.36 -7.60
N ALA A 92 -16.43 18.76 -8.86
CA ALA A 92 -17.68 19.18 -9.44
C ALA A 92 -18.09 18.20 -10.55
N GLY A 93 -19.40 17.96 -10.65
CA GLY A 93 -20.01 17.01 -11.58
C GLY A 93 -21.50 16.89 -11.32
N SER A 94 -22.17 15.88 -11.90
CA SER A 94 -23.61 15.71 -11.74
C SER A 94 -24.05 15.45 -10.29
N LYS A 95 -25.27 15.86 -9.94
CA LYS A 95 -25.84 15.66 -8.58
C LYS A 95 -25.91 14.18 -8.20
N GLU A 96 -26.14 13.32 -9.17
CA GLU A 96 -26.26 11.87 -8.98
C GLU A 96 -24.89 11.25 -8.66
N LEU A 97 -23.84 11.68 -9.37
CA LEU A 97 -22.46 11.31 -9.10
C LEU A 97 -22.04 11.72 -7.70
N PHE A 98 -22.35 12.95 -7.30
CA PHE A 98 -21.99 13.44 -5.97
C PHE A 98 -22.71 12.69 -4.85
N LYS A 99 -23.99 12.32 -5.05
CA LYS A 99 -24.73 11.49 -4.10
C LYS A 99 -24.05 10.13 -3.94
N TYR A 100 -23.60 9.51 -5.03
CA TYR A 100 -22.87 8.24 -4.98
C TYR A 100 -21.53 8.36 -4.25
N LEU A 101 -20.69 9.34 -4.61
CA LEU A 101 -19.38 9.57 -3.98
C LEU A 101 -19.50 9.84 -2.48
N LYS A 102 -20.56 10.51 -2.04
CA LYS A 102 -20.84 10.71 -0.61
C LYS A 102 -21.10 9.41 0.16
N TYR A 103 -21.66 8.38 -0.47
CA TYR A 103 -21.92 7.09 0.19
C TYR A 103 -20.70 6.15 0.14
N THR A 104 -19.88 6.23 -0.91
CA THR A 104 -18.74 5.32 -1.11
C THR A 104 -17.40 5.85 -0.59
N CYS A 105 -17.24 7.17 -0.45
CA CYS A 105 -16.00 7.83 -0.04
C CYS A 105 -16.12 8.61 1.29
N LEU A 106 -16.91 8.11 2.24
CA LEU A 106 -17.24 8.80 3.52
C LEU A 106 -16.03 9.27 4.34
N VAL A 107 -14.89 8.55 4.28
CA VAL A 107 -13.68 8.88 5.06
C VAL A 107 -12.77 9.89 4.35
N ASP A 108 -12.67 9.84 3.02
CA ASP A 108 -11.78 10.72 2.24
C ASP A 108 -12.36 12.13 2.02
N LEU A 109 -13.69 12.28 1.92
CA LEU A 109 -14.32 13.59 1.74
C LEU A 109 -14.29 14.48 2.99
N THR A 110 -14.02 13.91 4.16
CA THR A 110 -14.16 14.61 5.45
C THR A 110 -12.82 15.08 6.01
N ILE A 111 -11.67 14.50 5.60
CA ILE A 111 -10.38 14.71 6.29
C ILE A 111 -9.18 15.00 5.34
N ARG A 112 -9.28 14.89 4.00
CA ARG A 112 -8.11 15.04 3.10
C ARG A 112 -8.21 16.13 2.04
N VAL A 113 -7.04 16.67 1.67
CA VAL A 113 -6.81 17.54 0.51
C VAL A 113 -6.93 16.69 -0.76
N CYS A 114 -8.08 16.76 -1.43
CA CYS A 114 -8.45 16.06 -2.68
C CYS A 114 -8.48 14.53 -2.67
N VAL A 115 -9.54 13.96 -3.26
CA VAL A 115 -9.59 12.54 -3.65
C VAL A 115 -8.72 12.36 -4.90
N SER A 116 -7.76 11.43 -4.87
CA SER A 116 -6.90 11.13 -6.03
C SER A 116 -7.72 10.81 -7.29
N CYS A 117 -7.32 11.33 -8.46
CA CYS A 117 -7.98 11.10 -9.76
C CYS A 117 -8.15 9.60 -10.06
N ILE A 118 -7.24 8.76 -9.58
CA ILE A 118 -7.28 7.29 -9.71
C ILE A 118 -8.41 6.68 -8.87
N ARG A 119 -8.68 7.23 -7.69
CA ARG A 119 -9.74 6.78 -6.79
C ARG A 119 -11.11 7.24 -7.26
N VAL A 120 -11.22 8.48 -7.74
CA VAL A 120 -12.44 9.00 -8.40
C VAL A 120 -12.81 8.13 -9.61
N ARG A 121 -11.82 7.73 -10.42
CA ARG A 121 -12.00 6.78 -11.54
C ARG A 121 -12.59 5.44 -11.09
N HIS A 122 -12.06 4.85 -10.01
CA HIS A 122 -12.49 3.54 -9.56
C HIS A 122 -13.96 3.54 -9.10
N GLU A 123 -14.36 4.56 -8.34
CA GLU A 123 -15.73 4.68 -7.85
C GLU A 123 -16.69 5.14 -8.94
N PHE A 124 -16.27 5.98 -9.90
CA PHE A 124 -17.09 6.35 -11.05
C PHE A 124 -17.42 5.15 -11.95
N THR A 125 -16.43 4.27 -12.20
CA THR A 125 -16.66 3.05 -12.98
C THR A 125 -17.67 2.13 -12.30
N ARG A 126 -17.67 2.08 -10.96
CA ARG A 126 -18.68 1.34 -10.19
C ARG A 126 -20.05 2.01 -10.20
N TYR A 127 -20.12 3.34 -10.14
CA TYR A 127 -21.36 4.09 -10.24
C TYR A 127 -22.10 3.78 -11.55
N GLU A 128 -21.40 3.82 -12.68
CA GLU A 128 -21.96 3.49 -14.00
C GLU A 128 -22.42 2.03 -14.11
N PHE A 129 -21.69 1.10 -13.48
CA PHE A 129 -22.08 -0.31 -13.40
C PHE A 129 -23.44 -0.49 -12.68
N VAL A 130 -23.63 0.22 -11.57
CA VAL A 130 -24.88 0.17 -10.79
C VAL A 130 -26.02 0.90 -11.52
N LYS A 131 -25.72 2.01 -12.21
CA LYS A 131 -26.72 2.78 -12.96
C LYS A 131 -27.31 2.02 -14.16
N HIS A 132 -26.51 1.17 -14.81
CA HIS A 132 -26.89 0.41 -16.00
C HIS A 132 -27.17 -1.10 -15.74
N GLU A 133 -27.38 -1.50 -14.49
CA GLU A 133 -27.56 -2.90 -14.06
C GLU A 133 -28.76 -3.63 -14.70
N HIS A 134 -29.75 -2.86 -15.17
CA HIS A 134 -30.99 -3.36 -15.80
C HIS A 134 -30.93 -3.53 -17.32
N ASP A 135 -29.83 -3.14 -17.98
CA ASP A 135 -29.72 -3.25 -19.45
C ASP A 135 -29.00 -4.54 -19.87
N THR A 136 -29.76 -5.50 -20.41
CA THR A 136 -29.31 -6.86 -20.75
C THR A 136 -28.25 -6.88 -21.85
N ASN A 137 -28.24 -5.89 -22.75
CA ASN A 137 -27.19 -5.73 -23.77
C ASN A 137 -25.84 -5.28 -23.15
N TYR A 138 -25.91 -4.59 -22.01
CA TYR A 138 -24.75 -4.13 -21.26
C TYR A 138 -24.05 -5.30 -20.52
N LYS A 139 -24.82 -6.25 -19.98
CA LYS A 139 -24.30 -7.48 -19.32
C LYS A 139 -23.45 -8.35 -20.24
N THR A 140 -23.86 -8.54 -21.49
CA THR A 140 -23.11 -9.37 -22.47
C THR A 140 -21.81 -8.68 -22.93
N ARG A 141 -21.81 -7.34 -23.03
CA ARG A 141 -20.64 -6.54 -23.42
C ARG A 141 -19.59 -6.38 -22.31
N LEU A 142 -20.01 -6.32 -21.05
CA LEU A 142 -19.10 -6.29 -19.88
C LEU A 142 -18.67 -7.67 -19.36
N GLY A 143 -19.42 -8.74 -19.66
CA GLY A 143 -19.06 -10.12 -19.31
C GLY A 143 -17.71 -10.56 -19.89
N PHE A 144 -17.35 -10.08 -21.08
CA PHE A 144 -16.02 -10.30 -21.70
C PHE A 144 -14.89 -9.55 -20.98
N LEU A 145 -15.23 -8.50 -20.25
CA LEU A 145 -14.31 -7.62 -19.55
C LEU A 145 -14.02 -8.17 -18.14
N LYS A 146 -14.95 -8.96 -17.55
CA LYS A 146 -14.77 -9.72 -16.30
C LYS A 146 -13.54 -10.65 -16.29
N TYR A 147 -13.10 -11.12 -17.46
CA TYR A 147 -11.90 -11.95 -17.63
C TYR A 147 -10.63 -11.15 -17.97
N ARG A 148 -10.73 -9.85 -18.27
CA ARG A 148 -9.62 -8.98 -18.68
C ARG A 148 -9.34 -7.82 -17.71
N TYR A 149 -10.19 -7.57 -16.73
CA TYR A 149 -10.06 -6.51 -15.71
C TYR A 149 -8.91 -6.68 -14.70
N ALA A 150 -8.06 -7.70 -14.88
CA ALA A 150 -6.73 -7.74 -14.26
C ALA A 150 -5.70 -6.84 -14.97
N THR A 151 -6.00 -6.34 -16.18
CA THR A 151 -5.06 -5.51 -16.96
C THR A 151 -5.78 -4.62 -17.98
N SER A 152 -5.55 -3.30 -17.89
CA SER A 152 -5.44 -2.37 -19.02
C SER A 152 -6.69 -2.06 -19.86
N ILE A 153 -7.41 -0.98 -19.50
CA ILE A 153 -8.05 -0.10 -20.50
C ILE A 153 -6.98 0.92 -20.93
N PRO A 154 -6.74 1.15 -22.24
CA PRO A 154 -5.77 2.15 -22.69
C PRO A 154 -6.22 3.55 -22.28
N LEU A 155 -5.37 4.22 -21.49
CA LEU A 155 -5.44 5.65 -21.21
C LEU A 155 -4.76 6.36 -22.37
N TYR A 156 -5.46 7.32 -22.98
CA TYR A 156 -4.83 8.30 -23.86
C TYR A 156 -4.73 9.62 -23.11
N PHE A 157 -3.51 9.96 -22.66
CA PHE A 157 -3.21 11.29 -22.15
C PHE A 157 -2.90 12.19 -23.34
N VAL A 158 -3.67 13.26 -23.49
CA VAL A 158 -3.33 14.33 -24.42
C VAL A 158 -2.69 15.44 -23.59
N PHE A 159 -1.36 15.46 -23.57
CA PHE A 159 -0.60 16.58 -23.01
C PHE A 159 -0.51 17.67 -24.07
N LEU A 160 -1.07 18.84 -23.77
CA LEU A 160 -0.87 20.05 -24.58
C LEU A 160 0.16 20.93 -23.87
N PRO A 161 1.45 20.89 -24.27
CA PRO A 161 2.46 21.79 -23.72
C PRO A 161 2.28 23.20 -24.30
N CYS A 162 2.03 24.22 -23.47
CA CYS A 162 2.19 25.62 -23.86
C CYS A 162 3.67 26.02 -23.69
N TRP A 163 4.50 25.79 -24.71
CA TRP A 163 5.83 26.39 -24.82
C TRP A 163 5.79 27.54 -25.85
N PRO A 164 6.43 28.70 -25.61
CA PRO A 164 6.42 29.82 -26.56
C PRO A 164 7.16 29.56 -27.87
N ASP A 165 8.16 28.67 -27.92
CA ASP A 165 9.10 28.60 -29.08
C ASP A 165 9.43 27.19 -29.62
N MET A 166 8.55 26.20 -29.50
CA MET A 166 8.68 24.96 -30.28
C MET A 166 7.58 24.85 -31.34
N LEU A 167 7.97 25.06 -32.60
CA LEU A 167 7.23 24.70 -33.80
C LEU A 167 6.91 23.18 -33.80
N VAL A 168 5.77 22.79 -33.22
CA VAL A 168 5.15 21.49 -33.50
C VAL A 168 4.25 21.65 -34.73
N HIS A 169 4.87 21.67 -35.91
CA HIS A 169 4.16 21.43 -37.16
C HIS A 169 3.82 19.93 -37.27
N ARG A 170 2.70 19.51 -36.66
CA ARG A 170 1.77 18.47 -37.16
C ARG A 170 0.83 18.03 -36.02
N LEU A 171 -0.43 18.45 -36.12
CA LEU A 171 -1.55 17.65 -35.60
C LEU A 171 -1.64 16.40 -36.49
N PHE A 172 -1.85 15.22 -35.88
CA PHE A 172 -2.12 13.99 -36.64
C PHE A 172 -3.30 14.22 -37.57
N THR A 173 -3.16 13.85 -38.85
CA THR A 173 -4.27 13.94 -39.81
C THR A 173 -5.35 12.91 -39.48
N PRO A 174 -6.61 13.08 -39.95
CA PRO A 174 -7.71 12.14 -39.67
C PRO A 174 -7.37 10.67 -40.01
N ASP A 175 -6.54 10.46 -41.03
CA ASP A 175 -6.11 9.13 -41.46
C ASP A 175 -5.06 8.50 -40.52
N GLU A 176 -4.20 9.31 -39.88
CA GLU A 176 -3.19 8.85 -38.91
C GLU A 176 -3.82 8.45 -37.57
N LEU A 177 -4.92 9.10 -37.16
CA LEU A 177 -5.71 8.72 -35.99
C LEU A 177 -6.49 7.41 -36.21
N CYS A 178 -7.01 7.17 -37.41
CA CYS A 178 -7.63 5.90 -37.78
C CYS A 178 -6.65 4.71 -37.79
N LEU A 179 -5.36 4.93 -38.11
CA LEU A 179 -4.33 3.89 -38.15
C LEU A 179 -3.86 3.44 -36.75
N LEU A 180 -4.01 4.27 -35.71
CA LEU A 180 -3.72 3.92 -34.31
C LEU A 180 -4.89 3.18 -33.60
N MET A 181 -6.03 3.02 -34.28
CA MET A 181 -7.23 2.38 -33.75
C MET A 181 -7.37 0.94 -34.26
N PRO A 182 -7.51 -0.08 -33.39
CA PRO A 182 -8.08 -1.34 -33.86
C PRO A 182 -9.53 -1.05 -34.25
N ALA A 183 -9.87 -1.28 -35.52
CA ALA A 183 -11.20 -1.06 -36.07
C ALA A 183 -12.29 -1.89 -35.37
N ARG A 184 -12.78 -1.44 -34.20
CA ARG A 184 -13.99 -1.94 -33.55
C ARG A 184 -14.72 -0.81 -32.80
N PRO A 185 -15.97 -0.48 -33.17
CA PRO A 185 -16.73 0.66 -32.63
C PRO A 185 -17.35 0.41 -31.24
N SER A 186 -16.69 -0.35 -30.35
CA SER A 186 -17.32 -0.84 -29.11
C SER A 186 -16.48 -0.72 -27.84
N THR A 187 -15.53 0.21 -27.78
CA THR A 187 -14.68 0.45 -26.59
C THR A 187 -14.97 1.83 -26.01
N THR A 188 -15.49 1.90 -24.79
CA THR A 188 -15.61 3.16 -24.02
C THR A 188 -14.22 3.66 -23.64
N MET A 189 -13.86 4.89 -24.02
CA MET A 189 -12.54 5.47 -23.74
C MET A 189 -12.63 6.59 -22.71
N PHE A 190 -11.63 6.68 -21.83
CA PHE A 190 -11.49 7.78 -20.87
C PHE A 190 -10.36 8.70 -21.33
N PHE A 191 -10.67 9.98 -21.56
CA PHE A 191 -9.68 11.01 -21.85
C PHE A 191 -9.45 11.87 -20.61
N VAL A 192 -8.19 11.98 -20.20
CA VAL A 192 -7.77 12.88 -19.12
C VAL A 192 -6.99 14.02 -19.76
N VAL A 193 -7.49 15.24 -19.59
CA VAL A 193 -6.83 16.45 -20.09
C VAL A 193 -6.29 17.21 -18.88
N SER A 194 -4.96 17.35 -18.80
CA SER A 194 -4.27 18.06 -17.73
C SER A 194 -3.37 19.14 -18.34
N PHE A 195 -3.52 20.37 -17.85
CA PHE A 195 -2.70 21.53 -18.25
C PHE A 195 -1.82 21.95 -17.09
N GLN A 196 -0.50 22.00 -17.30
CA GLN A 196 0.47 22.49 -16.31
C GLN A 196 1.16 23.75 -16.83
N ILE A 197 1.09 24.83 -16.05
CA ILE A 197 1.94 26.02 -16.24
C ILE A 197 3.15 25.85 -15.30
N SER A 198 4.35 25.71 -15.87
CA SER A 198 5.59 25.53 -15.12
C SER A 198 6.28 26.87 -14.88
N SER A 199 6.60 27.19 -13.63
CA SER A 199 7.52 28.28 -13.27
C SER A 199 8.96 27.76 -13.20
N SER A 200 9.83 28.51 -13.87
CA SER A 200 11.24 28.30 -14.22
C SER A 200 12.13 27.51 -13.24
N PHE A 201 12.77 26.45 -13.74
CA PHE A 201 14.13 26.02 -13.34
C PHE A 201 14.93 25.70 -14.62
N HIS A 202 15.98 26.48 -14.88
CA HIS A 202 16.79 26.39 -16.10
C HIS A 202 17.71 25.15 -16.13
N GLY A 203 17.71 24.43 -17.26
CA GLY A 203 18.93 23.84 -17.82
C GLY A 203 19.07 22.32 -17.83
N LEU A 204 18.32 21.61 -18.69
CA LEU A 204 18.69 20.31 -19.30
C LEU A 204 17.96 20.16 -20.66
N PRO A 205 18.59 19.63 -21.73
CA PRO A 205 17.95 19.50 -23.03
C PRO A 205 17.01 18.30 -23.05
N PHE A 206 15.71 18.54 -23.24
CA PHE A 206 14.67 17.53 -23.36
C PHE A 206 14.66 16.95 -24.78
N ARG A 207 15.05 15.70 -24.93
CA ARG A 207 14.76 14.91 -26.13
C ARG A 207 14.30 13.52 -25.67
N SER A 208 13.02 13.37 -25.37
CA SER A 208 12.40 12.08 -25.09
C SER A 208 11.13 11.92 -25.91
N SER A 209 11.11 10.83 -26.68
CA SER A 209 10.01 10.37 -27.52
C SER A 209 8.87 9.82 -26.66
N VAL A 210 7.62 10.07 -27.07
CA VAL A 210 6.36 9.84 -26.34
C VAL A 210 5.97 8.34 -26.25
N ARG A 211 6.89 7.45 -25.85
CA ARG A 211 6.58 6.02 -25.63
C ARG A 211 6.59 5.59 -24.16
N ASP A 212 6.90 6.48 -23.23
CA ASP A 212 7.19 6.10 -21.83
C ASP A 212 6.03 6.22 -20.84
N LEU A 213 4.76 6.28 -21.27
CA LEU A 213 3.62 6.45 -20.33
C LEU A 213 2.76 5.20 -20.07
N THR A 214 3.14 4.02 -20.54
CA THR A 214 2.38 2.77 -20.32
C THR A 214 3.21 1.59 -19.80
N THR A 215 4.39 1.86 -19.23
CA THR A 215 5.00 0.92 -18.29
C THR A 215 4.35 1.11 -16.93
N SER A 216 3.56 0.13 -16.51
CA SER A 216 3.29 -0.15 -15.11
C SER A 216 4.56 0.16 -14.31
N ILE A 217 4.52 1.12 -13.38
CA ILE A 217 5.56 1.27 -12.36
C ILE A 217 5.43 0.03 -11.48
N THR A 218 6.02 -1.08 -11.92
CA THR A 218 6.47 -2.11 -10.99
C THR A 218 7.49 -1.40 -10.11
N MET A 219 7.12 -1.11 -8.86
CA MET A 219 8.09 -0.62 -7.87
C MET A 219 9.29 -1.55 -7.93
N ALA A 220 10.47 -0.98 -8.19
CA ALA A 220 11.69 -1.75 -8.13
C ALA A 220 11.85 -2.28 -6.71
N THR A 221 12.01 -3.59 -6.59
CA THR A 221 12.11 -4.28 -5.30
C THR A 221 13.56 -4.44 -4.85
N ARG A 222 14.49 -4.18 -5.79
CA ARG A 222 15.91 -4.40 -5.67
C ARG A 222 16.65 -3.19 -6.21
N TYR A 223 17.50 -2.60 -5.38
CA TYR A 223 18.35 -1.47 -5.75
C TYR A 223 19.81 -1.84 -5.52
N TRP A 224 20.70 -1.34 -6.37
CA TRP A 224 22.14 -1.44 -6.21
C TRP A 224 22.67 -0.08 -5.77
N ILE A 225 23.38 -0.04 -4.67
CA ILE A 225 24.19 1.12 -4.29
C ILE A 225 25.61 0.85 -4.74
N VAL A 226 26.14 1.76 -5.56
CA VAL A 226 27.46 1.62 -6.19
C VAL A 226 28.29 2.88 -5.94
N SER A 227 29.57 2.69 -5.66
CA SER A 227 30.59 3.75 -5.63
C SER A 227 31.54 3.55 -6.80
N LEU A 228 31.80 4.61 -7.57
CA LEU A 228 32.74 4.60 -8.70
C LEU A 228 33.89 5.57 -8.43
N PRO A 229 35.15 5.20 -8.73
CA PRO A 229 36.29 6.08 -8.50
C PRO A 229 36.23 7.29 -9.44
N VAL A 230 36.55 8.48 -8.92
CA VAL A 230 36.56 9.73 -9.71
C VAL A 230 38.00 10.16 -10.00
N HIS A 231 38.38 10.10 -11.28
CA HIS A 231 39.72 10.49 -11.74
C HIS A 231 39.84 11.96 -12.16
N SER A 232 38.80 12.53 -12.77
CA SER A 232 38.81 13.91 -13.29
C SER A 232 37.75 14.79 -12.63
N SER A 233 36.47 14.44 -12.78
CA SER A 233 35.35 15.15 -12.18
C SER A 233 34.15 14.23 -12.03
N ALA A 234 33.52 14.24 -10.85
CA ALA A 234 32.31 13.46 -10.56
C ALA A 234 31.16 13.82 -11.52
N THR A 235 31.05 15.08 -11.92
CA THR A 235 30.04 15.54 -12.89
C THR A 235 30.26 14.92 -14.27
N SER A 236 31.52 14.87 -14.73
CA SER A 236 31.84 14.25 -16.01
C SER A 236 31.59 12.75 -16.02
N LEU A 237 31.93 12.05 -14.92
CA LEU A 237 31.68 10.63 -14.75
C LEU A 237 30.17 10.34 -14.71
N TRP A 238 29.41 11.18 -14.00
CA TRP A 238 27.95 11.09 -13.94
C TRP A 238 27.31 11.24 -15.33
N SER A 239 27.71 12.24 -16.12
CA SER A 239 27.19 12.43 -17.49
C SER A 239 27.52 11.24 -18.39
N ARG A 240 28.74 10.69 -18.31
CA ARG A 240 29.13 9.49 -19.06
C ARG A 240 28.34 8.25 -18.64
N LEU A 241 28.09 8.08 -17.35
CA LEU A 241 27.28 6.99 -16.81
C LEU A 241 25.83 7.09 -17.31
N GLN A 242 25.22 8.28 -17.21
CA GLN A 242 23.87 8.54 -17.74
C GLN A 242 23.78 8.21 -19.24
N GLU A 243 24.74 8.68 -20.02
CA GLU A 243 24.79 8.42 -21.46
C GLU A 243 24.93 6.92 -21.76
N SER A 244 25.84 6.22 -21.06
CA SER A 244 26.09 4.79 -21.24
C SER A 244 24.89 3.92 -20.88
N ILE A 245 24.18 4.26 -19.80
CA ILE A 245 22.97 3.55 -19.38
C ILE A 245 21.83 3.85 -20.35
N SER A 246 21.63 5.11 -20.76
CA SER A 246 20.58 5.47 -21.74
C SER A 246 20.73 4.75 -23.08
N LYS A 247 21.97 4.48 -23.51
CA LYS A 247 22.28 3.79 -24.77
C LYS A 247 22.09 2.27 -24.69
N ASN A 248 22.48 1.65 -23.57
CA ASN A 248 22.62 0.20 -23.48
C ASN A 248 21.57 -0.48 -22.59
N SER A 249 20.93 0.25 -21.68
CA SER A 249 19.97 -0.25 -20.69
C SER A 249 19.05 0.88 -20.21
N PHE A 250 18.28 1.46 -21.15
CA PHE A 250 17.43 2.64 -20.92
C PHE A 250 16.36 2.47 -19.84
N ASP A 251 16.02 1.22 -19.52
CA ASP A 251 15.06 0.83 -18.48
C ASP A 251 15.65 0.84 -17.06
N THR A 252 16.98 0.99 -16.94
CA THR A 252 17.66 1.03 -15.65
C THR A 252 17.50 2.40 -15.02
N LEU A 253 16.75 2.46 -13.92
CA LEU A 253 16.61 3.70 -13.15
C LEU A 253 17.95 4.04 -12.49
N LEU A 254 18.36 5.31 -12.57
CA LEU A 254 19.63 5.81 -12.08
C LEU A 254 19.43 7.11 -11.28
N TYR A 255 19.92 7.12 -10.05
CA TYR A 255 19.84 8.25 -9.13
C TYR A 255 21.18 8.54 -8.47
N ARG A 256 21.39 9.78 -8.03
CA ARG A 256 22.56 10.14 -7.21
C ARG A 256 22.32 9.75 -5.76
N PHE A 257 23.35 9.21 -5.13
CA PHE A 257 23.35 8.93 -3.70
C PHE A 257 24.31 9.90 -3.02
N ASN A 258 23.79 10.99 -2.46
CA ASN A 258 24.63 12.07 -1.94
C ASN A 258 25.13 11.72 -0.53
N ILE A 259 26.42 11.46 -0.41
CA ILE A 259 27.10 11.22 0.87
C ILE A 259 27.98 12.44 1.18
N PRO A 260 27.88 13.05 2.37
CA PRO A 260 28.77 14.14 2.76
C PRO A 260 30.19 13.62 3.07
N ASN A 261 31.13 14.54 3.24
CA ASN A 261 32.47 14.18 3.71
C ASN A 261 32.39 13.84 5.21
N LEU A 262 32.48 12.55 5.53
CA LEU A 262 32.48 12.07 6.90
C LEU A 262 33.89 12.07 7.48
N ARG A 263 34.00 12.26 8.80
CA ARG A 263 35.28 12.24 9.50
C ARG A 263 35.91 10.85 9.48
N VAL A 264 37.02 10.72 8.76
CA VAL A 264 37.85 9.50 8.73
C VAL A 264 38.77 9.46 9.95
N GLY A 265 38.83 8.32 10.61
CA GLY A 265 39.78 8.03 11.70
C GLY A 265 41.14 7.55 11.18
N THR A 266 41.76 6.63 11.89
CA THR A 266 42.96 5.92 11.42
C THR A 266 42.59 4.76 10.50
N LEU A 267 43.53 4.31 9.66
CA LEU A 267 43.31 3.15 8.78
C LEU A 267 42.96 1.89 9.59
N ASP A 268 43.63 1.68 10.74
CA ASP A 268 43.35 0.54 11.63
C ASP A 268 41.92 0.57 12.18
N SER A 269 41.42 1.76 12.55
CA SER A 269 40.04 1.92 13.02
C SER A 269 39.02 1.65 11.91
N LEU A 270 39.37 1.99 10.66
CA LEU A 270 38.52 1.79 9.51
C LEU A 270 38.47 0.32 9.07
N LEU A 271 39.59 -0.42 9.17
CA LEU A 271 39.65 -1.86 8.98
C LEU A 271 38.86 -2.63 10.06
N ALA A 272 39.00 -2.23 11.32
CA ALA A 272 38.19 -2.80 12.39
C ALA A 272 36.68 -2.54 12.16
N LEU A 273 36.33 -1.34 11.67
CA LEU A 273 34.96 -0.98 11.36
C LEU A 273 34.38 -1.79 10.19
N SER A 274 35.16 -2.13 9.16
CA SER A 274 34.65 -2.88 8.00
C SER A 274 34.11 -4.26 8.34
N ASP A 275 34.73 -4.96 9.30
CA ASP A 275 34.24 -6.27 9.76
C ASP A 275 32.92 -6.15 10.54
N ASP A 276 32.81 -5.10 11.37
CA ASP A 276 31.61 -4.81 12.16
C ASP A 276 30.44 -4.33 11.28
N LEU A 277 30.73 -3.62 10.18
CA LEU A 277 29.75 -3.11 9.23
C LEU A 277 28.96 -4.24 8.54
N LEU A 278 29.61 -5.36 8.19
CA LEU A 278 28.91 -6.49 7.56
C LEU A 278 27.89 -7.12 8.52
N LYS A 279 28.28 -7.39 9.77
CA LYS A 279 27.40 -7.98 10.78
C LYS A 279 26.24 -7.04 11.13
N SER A 280 26.55 -5.75 11.31
CA SER A 280 25.54 -4.73 11.63
C SER A 280 24.56 -4.51 10.48
N ASN A 281 25.02 -4.57 9.22
CA ASN A 281 24.13 -4.48 8.06
C ASN A 281 23.05 -5.56 8.09
N THR A 282 23.45 -6.83 8.23
CA THR A 282 22.53 -7.97 8.24
C THR A 282 21.52 -7.86 9.39
N PHE A 283 21.95 -7.38 10.55
CA PHE A 283 21.06 -7.16 11.69
C PHE A 283 20.02 -6.06 11.41
N ILE A 284 20.47 -4.89 10.93
CA ILE A 284 19.59 -3.74 10.69
C ILE A 284 18.59 -4.03 9.57
N GLU A 285 19.06 -4.61 8.45
CA GLU A 285 18.21 -5.08 7.35
C GLU A 285 17.18 -6.09 7.85
N GLY A 286 17.63 -7.09 8.62
CA GLY A 286 16.74 -8.08 9.22
C GLY A 286 15.68 -7.48 10.14
N CYS A 287 16.01 -6.46 10.93
CA CYS A 287 15.05 -5.75 11.77
C CYS A 287 14.00 -5.02 10.93
N SER A 288 14.43 -4.29 9.88
CA SER A 288 13.53 -3.61 8.94
C SER A 288 12.52 -4.58 8.29
N HIS A 289 13.00 -5.74 7.81
CA HIS A 289 12.16 -6.77 7.21
C HIS A 289 11.22 -7.42 8.22
N LYS A 290 11.66 -7.67 9.46
CA LYS A 290 10.77 -8.18 10.53
C LYS A 290 9.62 -7.22 10.81
N ILE A 291 9.89 -5.92 10.96
CA ILE A 291 8.86 -4.91 11.21
C ILE A 291 7.88 -4.87 10.04
N ARG A 292 8.39 -4.84 8.80
CA ARG A 292 7.56 -4.89 7.60
C ARG A 292 6.65 -6.11 7.58
N ARG A 293 7.18 -7.31 7.80
CA ARG A 293 6.39 -8.55 7.84
C ARG A 293 5.29 -8.47 8.91
N GLN A 294 5.61 -7.90 10.07
CA GLN A 294 4.63 -7.71 11.13
C GLN A 294 3.51 -6.74 10.72
N ILE A 295 3.81 -5.68 9.98
CA ILE A 295 2.79 -4.77 9.42
C ILE A 295 1.87 -5.55 8.47
N GLU A 296 2.43 -6.29 7.52
CA GLU A 296 1.65 -7.07 6.55
C GLU A 296 0.73 -8.09 7.23
N ASP A 297 1.20 -8.76 8.28
CA ASP A 297 0.41 -9.73 9.04
C ASP A 297 -0.72 -9.07 9.85
N LEU A 298 -0.49 -7.89 10.42
CA LEU A 298 -1.49 -7.12 11.16
C LEU A 298 -2.55 -6.47 10.24
N GLU A 299 -2.17 -6.06 9.03
CA GLU A 299 -3.08 -5.55 8.01
C GLU A 299 -3.98 -6.66 7.45
N LYS A 300 -3.40 -7.83 7.11
CA LYS A 300 -4.17 -9.01 6.70
C LYS A 300 -5.22 -9.39 7.73
N ALA A 301 -4.88 -9.32 9.02
CA ALA A 301 -5.82 -9.59 10.10
C ALA A 301 -7.00 -8.61 10.16
N SER A 302 -6.84 -7.39 9.64
CA SER A 302 -7.89 -6.36 9.59
C SER A 302 -8.78 -6.41 8.34
N GLY A 303 -8.39 -7.18 7.32
CA GLY A 303 -9.09 -7.21 6.02
C GLY A 303 -8.92 -5.95 5.17
N ILE A 304 -8.05 -5.01 5.59
CA ILE A 304 -7.68 -3.81 4.83
C ILE A 304 -6.60 -4.18 3.80
N LEU A 305 -6.67 -3.61 2.60
CA LEU A 305 -5.63 -3.77 1.57
C LEU A 305 -4.30 -3.19 2.07
N ALA A 306 -3.21 -3.91 1.82
CA ALA A 306 -1.88 -3.51 2.28
C ALA A 306 -1.57 -2.08 1.87
N SER A 307 -1.26 -1.23 2.85
CA SER A 307 -0.91 0.16 2.56
C SER A 307 0.55 0.25 2.16
N SER A 308 0.87 1.18 1.25
CA SER A 308 2.25 1.38 0.82
C SER A 308 3.05 1.94 2.00
N LEU A 309 4.14 1.26 2.35
CA LEU A 309 5.04 1.71 3.42
C LEU A 309 5.59 3.09 3.07
N THR A 310 5.69 3.96 4.07
CA THR A 310 6.25 5.31 3.92
C THR A 310 7.26 5.59 5.01
N VAL A 311 8.21 6.47 4.70
CA VAL A 311 9.23 7.02 5.58
C VAL A 311 9.05 8.53 5.52
N ASP A 312 8.76 9.17 6.65
CA ASP A 312 8.45 10.61 6.74
C ASP A 312 7.33 11.07 5.77
N GLY A 313 6.35 10.19 5.52
CA GLY A 313 5.23 10.45 4.61
C GLY A 313 5.56 10.28 3.12
N VAL A 314 6.78 9.88 2.79
CA VAL A 314 7.24 9.61 1.42
C VAL A 314 7.33 8.10 1.19
N PRO A 315 6.93 7.57 0.02
CA PRO A 315 7.15 6.15 -0.31
C PRO A 315 8.62 5.73 -0.16
N VAL A 316 8.86 4.49 0.29
CA VAL A 316 10.21 3.97 0.58
C VAL A 316 11.16 4.07 -0.63
N ASP A 317 10.66 3.77 -1.82
CA ASP A 317 11.38 3.91 -3.09
C ASP A 317 11.79 5.37 -3.36
N SER A 318 10.89 6.31 -3.07
CA SER A 318 11.12 7.73 -3.26
C SER A 318 12.10 8.29 -2.23
N TYR A 319 12.11 7.75 -1.01
CA TYR A 319 13.09 8.10 0.02
C TYR A 319 14.51 7.65 -0.39
N LEU A 320 14.67 6.39 -0.81
CA LEU A 320 15.97 5.85 -1.23
C LEU A 320 16.55 6.62 -2.43
N THR A 321 15.72 6.94 -3.41
CA THR A 321 16.15 7.61 -4.66
C THR A 321 16.44 9.11 -4.48
N LYS A 322 15.96 9.71 -3.39
CA LYS A 322 16.19 11.13 -3.03
C LYS A 322 16.85 11.27 -1.67
N PHE A 323 17.67 10.29 -1.30
CA PHE A 323 18.34 10.26 0.00
C PHE A 323 19.15 11.55 0.24
N VAL A 324 18.97 12.12 1.43
CA VAL A 324 19.73 13.26 1.95
C VAL A 324 20.22 12.89 3.34
N TRP A 325 21.49 13.16 3.60
CA TRP A 325 22.09 12.94 4.90
C TRP A 325 21.48 13.86 5.97
N ASP A 326 21.05 13.27 7.07
CA ASP A 326 20.52 13.94 8.25
C ASP A 326 21.66 14.34 9.19
N GLU A 327 22.18 15.55 8.99
CA GLU A 327 23.27 16.11 9.81
C GLU A 327 22.86 16.33 11.28
N ALA A 328 21.57 16.55 11.54
CA ALA A 328 21.09 16.79 12.90
C ALA A 328 21.10 15.51 13.73
N LYS A 329 20.77 14.37 13.10
CA LYS A 329 20.79 13.06 13.77
C LYS A 329 22.16 12.39 13.72
N TYR A 330 22.91 12.57 12.63
CA TYR A 330 24.22 11.95 12.42
C TYR A 330 25.28 13.00 12.03
N PRO A 331 25.90 13.68 13.00
CA PRO A 331 26.87 14.74 12.71
C PRO A 331 28.07 14.22 11.92
N THR A 332 28.44 14.88 10.81
CA THR A 332 29.57 14.51 9.95
C THR A 332 30.93 14.49 10.64
N MET A 333 31.06 15.27 11.73
CA MET A 333 32.29 15.39 12.52
C MET A 333 32.45 14.28 13.58
N SER A 334 31.41 13.47 13.79
CA SER A 334 31.48 12.32 14.68
C SER A 334 32.32 11.21 14.06
N PRO A 335 33.13 10.47 14.84
CA PRO A 335 33.80 9.27 14.36
C PRO A 335 32.82 8.26 13.76
N LEU A 336 33.17 7.65 12.62
CA LEU A 336 32.31 6.68 11.93
C LEU A 336 31.83 5.54 12.83
N LYS A 337 32.70 5.06 13.72
CA LYS A 337 32.37 4.00 14.68
C LYS A 337 31.27 4.43 15.65
N GLU A 338 31.30 5.65 16.15
CA GLU A 338 30.24 6.16 17.05
C GLU A 338 28.89 6.27 16.35
N ILE A 339 28.88 6.69 15.07
CA ILE A 339 27.65 6.73 14.25
C ILE A 339 27.09 5.32 14.07
N VAL A 340 27.95 4.35 13.71
CA VAL A 340 27.55 2.95 13.50
C VAL A 340 27.04 2.31 14.79
N ASP A 341 27.77 2.45 15.89
CA ASP A 341 27.38 1.91 17.19
C ASP A 341 26.08 2.54 17.68
N GLY A 342 25.90 3.86 17.49
CA GLY A 342 24.67 4.57 17.82
C GLY A 342 23.46 4.06 17.04
N ILE A 343 23.59 3.89 15.72
CA ILE A 343 22.55 3.29 14.88
C ILE A 343 22.24 1.86 15.34
N HIS A 344 23.28 1.05 15.60
CA HIS A 344 23.10 -0.34 16.02
C HIS A 344 22.31 -0.43 17.33
N VAL A 345 22.69 0.36 18.35
CA VAL A 345 22.00 0.38 19.65
C VAL A 345 20.55 0.86 19.51
N GLN A 346 20.30 1.89 18.69
CA GLN A 346 18.96 2.38 18.42
C GLN A 346 18.07 1.30 17.78
N VAL A 347 18.57 0.63 16.73
CA VAL A 347 17.82 -0.43 16.04
C VAL A 347 17.64 -1.65 16.93
N ALA A 348 18.63 -2.01 17.76
CA ALA A 348 18.50 -3.11 18.71
C ALA A 348 17.41 -2.86 19.76
N LYS A 349 17.32 -1.62 20.27
CA LYS A 349 16.23 -1.23 21.17
C LYS A 349 14.85 -1.38 20.51
N ILE A 350 14.72 -0.97 19.25
CA ILE A 350 13.47 -1.12 18.48
C ILE A 350 13.15 -2.61 18.26
N ASP A 351 14.14 -3.47 17.95
CA ASP A 351 13.94 -4.92 17.78
C ASP A 351 13.44 -5.58 19.09
N ASP A 352 13.95 -5.16 20.24
CA ASP A 352 13.51 -5.68 21.55
C ASP A 352 12.11 -5.18 21.93
N ASP A 353 11.82 -3.88 21.74
CA ASP A 353 10.48 -3.32 21.96
C ASP A 353 9.43 -4.00 21.06
N LEU A 354 9.79 -4.32 19.81
CA LEU A 354 8.94 -5.06 18.89
C LEU A 354 8.58 -6.44 19.45
N LYS A 355 9.56 -7.20 19.97
CA LYS A 355 9.33 -8.54 20.55
C LYS A 355 8.37 -8.49 21.73
N VAL A 356 8.53 -7.52 22.62
CA VAL A 356 7.68 -7.34 23.79
C VAL A 356 6.23 -7.08 23.37
N ARG A 357 6.01 -6.10 22.47
CA ARG A 357 4.65 -5.74 22.02
C ARG A 357 3.99 -6.88 21.23
N ILE A 358 4.75 -7.61 20.41
CA ILE A 358 4.26 -8.81 19.73
C ILE A 358 3.83 -9.89 20.74
N ALA A 359 4.61 -10.12 21.79
CA ALA A 359 4.29 -11.10 22.83
C ALA A 359 3.01 -10.73 23.58
N GLU A 360 2.82 -9.46 23.94
CA GLU A 360 1.60 -8.94 24.57
C GLU A 360 0.36 -9.16 23.69
N TYR A 361 0.44 -8.78 22.42
CA TYR A 361 -0.65 -9.00 21.46
C TYR A 361 -0.97 -10.49 21.28
N ASN A 362 0.05 -11.34 21.15
CA ASN A 362 -0.13 -12.77 20.96
C ASN A 362 -0.72 -13.47 22.20
N ASN A 363 -0.45 -12.97 23.41
CA ASN A 363 -1.05 -13.50 24.63
C ASN A 363 -2.58 -13.32 24.63
N VAL A 364 -3.07 -12.10 24.37
CA VAL A 364 -4.52 -11.82 24.29
C VAL A 364 -5.16 -12.60 23.15
N ARG A 365 -4.51 -12.63 21.97
CA ARG A 365 -4.97 -13.41 20.82
C ARG A 365 -5.06 -14.91 21.14
N SER A 366 -4.11 -15.46 21.90
CA SER A 366 -4.12 -16.86 22.32
C SER A 366 -5.28 -17.17 23.27
N GLN A 367 -5.52 -16.30 24.25
CA GLN A 367 -6.65 -16.42 25.18
C GLN A 367 -8.00 -16.41 24.44
N LEU A 368 -8.17 -15.46 23.52
CA LEU A 368 -9.39 -15.34 22.71
C LEU A 368 -9.59 -16.56 21.80
N ASN A 369 -8.53 -17.07 21.17
CA ASN A 369 -8.60 -18.30 20.38
C ASN A 369 -8.96 -19.53 21.22
N ALA A 370 -8.49 -19.61 22.46
CA ALA A 370 -8.86 -20.70 23.37
C ALA A 370 -10.36 -20.66 23.74
N ILE A 371 -10.93 -19.46 23.94
CA ILE A 371 -12.37 -19.28 24.17
C ILE A 371 -13.17 -19.63 22.91
N ASN A 372 -12.76 -19.12 21.74
CA ASN A 372 -13.43 -19.39 20.47
C ASN A 372 -13.46 -20.89 20.14
N ARG A 373 -12.39 -21.63 20.42
CA ARG A 373 -12.36 -23.11 20.26
C ARG A 373 -13.39 -23.81 21.15
N LYS A 374 -13.64 -23.34 22.37
CA LYS A 374 -14.71 -23.90 23.23
C LYS A 374 -16.11 -23.63 22.66
N GLN A 375 -16.25 -22.53 21.92
CA GLN A 375 -17.50 -22.15 21.24
C GLN A 375 -17.64 -22.73 19.83
N THR A 376 -16.61 -23.37 19.27
CA THR A 376 -16.63 -23.91 17.90
C THR A 376 -16.40 -25.42 17.94
N GLY A 377 -17.41 -26.20 17.57
CA GLY A 377 -17.37 -27.66 17.58
C GLY A 377 -18.76 -28.28 17.45
N SER A 378 -18.81 -29.60 17.33
CA SER A 378 -20.06 -30.38 17.36
C SER A 378 -20.83 -30.14 18.66
N LEU A 379 -22.16 -30.12 18.59
CA LEU A 379 -23.05 -29.98 19.75
C LEU A 379 -22.78 -30.99 20.88
N ALA A 380 -22.13 -32.12 20.58
CA ALA A 380 -21.73 -33.12 21.56
C ALA A 380 -20.68 -32.61 22.57
N VAL A 381 -19.82 -31.67 22.17
CA VAL A 381 -18.66 -31.21 22.97
C VAL A 381 -18.66 -29.69 23.21
N ARG A 382 -19.24 -28.91 22.28
CA ARG A 382 -19.30 -27.45 22.33
C ARG A 382 -19.96 -26.93 23.61
N ASP A 383 -19.53 -25.75 24.05
CA ASP A 383 -20.23 -25.02 25.13
C ASP A 383 -21.67 -24.63 24.71
N LEU A 384 -22.63 -25.02 25.54
CA LEU A 384 -24.06 -24.81 25.30
C LEU A 384 -24.55 -23.46 25.84
N SER A 385 -23.71 -22.72 26.58
CA SER A 385 -24.07 -21.48 27.27
C SER A 385 -24.68 -20.42 26.34
N ASN A 386 -24.24 -20.36 25.08
CA ASN A 386 -24.76 -19.40 24.09
C ASN A 386 -25.97 -19.92 23.29
N LEU A 387 -26.36 -21.19 23.47
CA LEU A 387 -27.42 -21.85 22.70
C LEU A 387 -28.71 -22.02 23.51
N VAL A 388 -28.61 -22.02 24.83
CA VAL A 388 -29.73 -22.30 25.74
C VAL A 388 -30.18 -21.01 26.41
N LYS A 389 -31.46 -20.67 26.28
CA LYS A 389 -32.03 -19.47 26.90
C LYS A 389 -32.56 -19.80 28.30
N PRO A 390 -32.66 -18.80 29.20
CA PRO A 390 -33.26 -19.01 30.52
C PRO A 390 -34.69 -19.56 30.44
N GLU A 391 -35.44 -19.22 29.38
CA GLU A 391 -36.80 -19.71 29.13
C GLU A 391 -36.88 -21.22 28.82
N ASP A 392 -35.77 -21.81 28.38
CA ASP A 392 -35.71 -23.22 27.98
C ASP A 392 -35.48 -24.15 29.18
N ILE A 393 -35.13 -23.60 30.35
CA ILE A 393 -34.77 -24.37 31.55
C ILE A 393 -35.79 -24.14 32.65
N VAL A 394 -36.35 -25.24 33.14
CA VAL A 394 -37.21 -25.28 34.32
C VAL A 394 -36.43 -25.93 35.44
N THR A 395 -36.00 -25.12 36.41
CA THR A 395 -35.38 -25.61 37.65
C THR A 395 -36.29 -25.23 38.80
N SER A 396 -36.86 -26.22 39.47
CA SER A 396 -37.64 -26.06 40.70
C SER A 396 -37.19 -27.09 41.74
N GLU A 397 -37.75 -27.03 42.94
CA GLU A 397 -37.45 -28.01 44.00
C GLU A 397 -37.69 -29.46 43.56
N HIS A 398 -38.59 -29.69 42.61
CA HIS A 398 -39.01 -31.02 42.19
C HIS A 398 -38.78 -31.33 40.72
N LEU A 399 -38.63 -30.32 39.86
CA LEU A 399 -38.43 -30.49 38.42
C LEU A 399 -37.06 -29.98 37.98
N VAL A 400 -36.47 -30.70 37.04
CA VAL A 400 -35.22 -30.33 36.39
C VAL A 400 -35.37 -30.51 34.87
N THR A 401 -34.78 -29.59 34.11
CA THR A 401 -34.61 -29.73 32.66
C THR A 401 -33.22 -30.28 32.36
N LEU A 402 -33.15 -31.39 31.64
CA LEU A 402 -31.92 -31.95 31.10
C LEU A 402 -31.78 -31.60 29.61
N ILE A 403 -30.54 -31.55 29.12
CA ILE A 403 -30.25 -31.31 27.71
C ILE A 403 -29.78 -32.60 27.06
N ALA A 404 -30.51 -33.07 26.04
CA ALA A 404 -30.18 -34.24 25.26
C ALA A 404 -29.52 -33.83 23.93
N VAL A 405 -28.40 -34.46 23.62
CA VAL A 405 -27.75 -34.41 22.30
C VAL A 405 -28.17 -35.68 21.55
N VAL A 406 -28.93 -35.50 20.49
CA VAL A 406 -29.56 -36.57 19.71
C VAL A 406 -29.00 -36.55 18.30
N SER A 407 -28.56 -37.69 17.76
CA SER A 407 -28.15 -37.77 16.36
C SER A 407 -29.30 -37.38 15.44
N LYS A 408 -29.00 -36.68 14.34
CA LYS A 408 -29.98 -36.22 13.36
C LYS A 408 -30.85 -37.37 12.80
N PHE A 409 -30.27 -38.57 12.68
CA PHE A 409 -30.99 -39.76 12.21
C PHE A 409 -31.95 -40.34 13.26
N SER A 410 -31.68 -40.11 14.54
CA SER A 410 -32.43 -40.68 15.67
C SER A 410 -33.42 -39.70 16.31
N GLN A 411 -33.67 -38.54 15.70
CA GLN A 411 -34.63 -37.56 16.23
C GLN A 411 -36.05 -38.12 16.33
N LYS A 412 -36.48 -38.90 15.33
CA LYS A 412 -37.80 -39.57 15.36
C LYS A 412 -37.88 -40.58 16.50
N ASP A 413 -36.81 -41.34 16.70
CA ASP A 413 -36.73 -42.33 17.77
C ASP A 413 -36.78 -41.63 19.14
N TRP A 414 -36.04 -40.54 19.32
CA TRP A 414 -36.08 -39.72 20.53
C TRP A 414 -37.51 -39.26 20.86
N LEU A 415 -38.17 -38.58 19.92
CA LEU A 415 -39.53 -38.06 20.11
C LEU A 415 -40.55 -39.17 20.39
N SER A 416 -40.34 -40.38 19.88
CA SER A 416 -41.23 -41.53 20.10
C SER A 416 -41.08 -42.17 21.49
N CYS A 417 -39.90 -42.05 22.12
CA CYS A 417 -39.57 -42.86 23.30
C CYS A 417 -39.24 -42.06 24.57
N TYR A 418 -38.84 -40.78 24.46
CA TYR A 418 -38.33 -40.02 25.60
C TYR A 418 -39.31 -39.95 26.79
N GLU A 419 -40.62 -39.85 26.52
CA GLU A 419 -41.68 -39.80 27.54
C GLU A 419 -41.80 -41.10 28.36
N THR A 420 -41.32 -42.22 27.80
CA THR A 420 -41.48 -43.57 28.37
C THR A 420 -40.18 -44.13 28.94
N LEU A 421 -39.06 -43.40 28.83
CA LEU A 421 -37.77 -43.86 29.36
C LEU A 421 -37.85 -44.05 30.88
N THR A 422 -38.49 -43.13 31.59
CA THR A 422 -38.75 -43.23 33.04
C THR A 422 -40.16 -42.79 33.37
N THR A 423 -40.66 -43.18 34.54
CA THR A 423 -42.06 -42.94 34.96
C THR A 423 -42.38 -41.47 35.20
N TYR A 424 -41.39 -40.64 35.53
CA TYR A 424 -41.60 -39.26 35.99
C TYR A 424 -41.08 -38.22 35.01
N VAL A 425 -41.24 -38.48 33.71
CA VAL A 425 -40.98 -37.51 32.63
C VAL A 425 -42.23 -36.67 32.39
N VAL A 426 -42.08 -35.36 32.20
CA VAL A 426 -43.19 -34.48 31.82
C VAL A 426 -43.48 -34.67 30.32
N PRO A 427 -44.69 -35.13 29.93
CA PRO A 427 -45.01 -35.31 28.51
C PRO A 427 -45.03 -33.98 27.77
N ARG A 428 -44.69 -34.01 26.47
CA ARG A 428 -44.57 -32.85 25.58
C ARG A 428 -43.58 -31.77 26.07
N SER A 429 -42.63 -32.14 26.94
CA SER A 429 -41.61 -31.21 27.45
C SER A 429 -40.39 -31.10 26.54
N SER A 430 -40.20 -32.03 25.60
CA SER A 430 -39.04 -32.03 24.72
C SER A 430 -39.17 -31.03 23.59
N LYS A 431 -38.27 -30.04 23.55
CA LYS A 431 -38.21 -29.00 22.52
C LYS A 431 -36.85 -29.04 21.83
N ASN A 432 -36.82 -28.89 20.50
CA ASN A 432 -35.58 -28.73 19.74
C ASN A 432 -35.08 -27.28 19.89
N LEU A 433 -33.87 -27.10 20.42
CA LEU A 433 -33.26 -25.78 20.61
C LEU A 433 -32.36 -25.38 19.43
N HIS A 434 -31.52 -26.31 18.98
CA HIS A 434 -30.56 -26.07 17.92
C HIS A 434 -30.21 -27.39 17.22
N GLU A 435 -30.02 -27.34 15.91
CA GLU A 435 -29.54 -28.47 15.11
C GLU A 435 -28.26 -28.09 14.36
N ASP A 436 -27.29 -28.98 14.31
CA ASP A 436 -26.11 -28.90 13.45
C ASP A 436 -26.17 -29.98 12.34
N ASN A 437 -25.07 -30.24 11.65
CA ASN A 437 -25.07 -31.22 10.56
C ASN A 437 -25.23 -32.68 11.04
N GLU A 438 -24.89 -32.98 12.29
CA GLU A 438 -24.80 -34.35 12.84
C GLU A 438 -25.78 -34.59 13.99
N TYR A 439 -26.04 -33.57 14.81
CA TYR A 439 -26.79 -33.65 16.06
C TYR A 439 -27.85 -32.56 16.18
N ALA A 440 -28.86 -32.83 17.01
CA ALA A 440 -29.88 -31.91 17.45
C ALA A 440 -29.92 -31.86 18.98
N LEU A 441 -30.05 -30.65 19.51
CA LEU A 441 -30.13 -30.37 20.93
C LEU A 441 -31.60 -30.31 21.35
N TYR A 442 -32.00 -31.19 22.26
CA TYR A 442 -33.35 -31.25 22.81
C TYR A 442 -33.35 -30.95 24.30
N THR A 443 -34.38 -30.26 24.79
CA THR A 443 -34.68 -30.22 26.24
C THR A 443 -35.47 -31.45 26.64
N VAL A 444 -35.49 -31.79 27.93
CA VAL A 444 -36.51 -32.66 28.51
C VAL A 444 -36.70 -32.29 29.97
N THR A 445 -37.95 -32.12 30.41
CA THR A 445 -38.25 -31.78 31.80
C THR A 445 -38.78 -33.01 32.52
N LEU A 446 -38.24 -33.31 33.69
CA LEU A 446 -38.62 -34.47 34.51
C LEU A 446 -38.45 -34.17 36.00
N PHE A 447 -38.92 -35.08 36.84
CA PHE A 447 -38.70 -34.97 38.28
C PHE A 447 -37.24 -35.19 38.64
N ASN A 448 -36.70 -34.32 39.50
CA ASN A 448 -35.29 -34.32 39.88
C ASN A 448 -34.83 -35.68 40.45
N ARG A 449 -35.69 -36.33 41.25
CA ARG A 449 -35.39 -37.66 41.84
C ARG A 449 -35.15 -38.78 40.82
N ASP A 450 -35.60 -38.61 39.58
CA ASP A 450 -35.46 -39.60 38.50
C ASP A 450 -34.44 -39.19 37.43
N ALA A 451 -33.76 -38.04 37.61
CA ALA A 451 -32.80 -37.49 36.64
C ALA A 451 -31.68 -38.47 36.30
N ASP A 452 -31.07 -39.11 37.30
CA ASP A 452 -29.96 -40.04 37.07
C ASP A 452 -30.41 -41.34 36.39
N ASN A 453 -31.57 -41.87 36.78
CA ASN A 453 -32.16 -43.05 36.13
C ASN A 453 -32.49 -42.76 34.66
N PHE A 454 -33.00 -41.57 34.36
CA PHE A 454 -33.23 -41.12 32.99
C PHE A 454 -31.92 -41.03 32.19
N LYS A 455 -30.86 -40.44 32.76
CA LYS A 455 -29.53 -40.34 32.11
C LYS A 455 -28.95 -41.70 31.74
N ILE A 456 -29.15 -42.72 32.58
CA ILE A 456 -28.68 -44.09 32.33
C ILE A 456 -29.46 -44.70 31.16
N LYS A 457 -30.80 -44.70 31.22
CA LYS A 457 -31.65 -45.29 30.18
C LYS A 457 -31.54 -44.56 28.83
N ALA A 458 -31.35 -43.24 28.85
CA ALA A 458 -31.07 -42.46 27.66
C ALA A 458 -29.75 -42.92 27.00
N ARG A 459 -28.70 -43.14 27.80
CA ARG A 459 -27.40 -43.64 27.31
C ARG A 459 -27.49 -45.06 26.74
N GLU A 460 -28.25 -45.95 27.36
CA GLU A 460 -28.48 -47.31 26.84
C GLU A 460 -29.15 -47.30 25.46
N ARG A 461 -29.96 -46.27 25.18
CA ARG A 461 -30.60 -46.04 23.88
C ARG A 461 -29.72 -45.26 22.88
N GLY A 462 -28.49 -44.92 23.26
CA GLY A 462 -27.55 -44.18 22.42
C GLY A 462 -27.73 -42.66 22.44
N PHE A 463 -28.55 -42.11 23.33
CA PHE A 463 -28.70 -40.67 23.51
C PHE A 463 -27.71 -40.14 24.55
N GLN A 464 -27.05 -39.03 24.24
CA GLN A 464 -26.13 -38.37 25.17
C GLN A 464 -26.89 -37.29 25.94
N ILE A 465 -26.82 -37.32 27.28
CA ILE A 465 -27.34 -36.23 28.12
C ILE A 465 -26.17 -35.38 28.61
N ARG A 466 -26.27 -34.06 28.42
CA ARG A 466 -25.30 -33.06 28.86
C ARG A 466 -25.75 -32.48 30.19
N ASP A 467 -24.88 -32.52 31.18
CA ASP A 467 -25.07 -31.78 32.42
C ASP A 467 -24.89 -30.29 32.12
N PHE A 468 -25.93 -29.51 32.37
CA PHE A 468 -25.94 -28.08 32.13
C PHE A 468 -26.81 -27.41 33.18
N GLU A 469 -26.20 -26.50 33.93
CA GLU A 469 -26.89 -25.63 34.87
C GLU A 469 -26.87 -24.20 34.34
N TYR A 470 -28.05 -23.58 34.28
CA TYR A 470 -28.16 -22.20 33.86
C TYR A 470 -27.86 -21.29 35.06
N ASN A 471 -26.74 -20.57 34.97
CA ASN A 471 -26.42 -19.49 35.90
C ASN A 471 -26.22 -18.19 35.10
N SER A 472 -27.12 -17.23 35.30
CA SER A 472 -27.11 -15.93 34.61
C SER A 472 -25.84 -15.13 34.92
N GLU A 473 -25.36 -15.13 36.17
CA GLU A 473 -24.16 -14.40 36.57
C GLU A 473 -22.91 -14.95 35.87
N THR A 474 -22.77 -16.28 35.80
CA THR A 474 -21.63 -16.94 35.16
C THR A 474 -21.64 -16.80 33.63
N GLN A 475 -22.81 -16.71 33.01
CA GLN A 475 -22.91 -16.44 31.57
C GLN A 475 -22.57 -14.98 31.24
N GLU A 476 -23.09 -14.05 32.03
CA GLU A 476 -22.85 -12.62 31.82
C GLU A 476 -21.37 -12.26 32.07
N SER A 477 -20.75 -12.81 33.12
CA SER A 477 -19.31 -12.66 33.37
C SER A 477 -18.45 -13.16 32.20
N ARG A 478 -18.74 -14.34 31.65
CA ARG A 478 -18.00 -14.89 30.50
C ARG A 478 -18.20 -14.06 29.23
N LYS A 479 -19.41 -13.55 29.01
CA LYS A 479 -19.71 -12.67 27.87
C LYS A 479 -18.93 -11.35 28.00
N GLN A 480 -18.91 -10.75 29.19
CA GLN A 480 -18.12 -9.55 29.48
C GLN A 480 -16.62 -9.79 29.30
N GLU A 481 -16.10 -10.94 29.74
CA GLU A 481 -14.70 -11.32 29.53
C GLU A 481 -14.35 -11.45 28.04
N LEU A 482 -15.23 -12.08 27.25
CA LEU A 482 -15.04 -12.19 25.80
C LEU A 482 -15.07 -10.82 25.11
N GLU A 483 -16.05 -9.98 25.42
CA GLU A 483 -16.16 -8.63 24.87
C GLU A 483 -14.92 -7.79 25.22
N LYS A 484 -14.45 -7.89 26.48
CA LYS A 484 -13.22 -7.24 26.93
C LYS A 484 -12.00 -7.74 26.15
N LEU A 485 -11.82 -9.04 26.00
CA LEU A 485 -10.68 -9.61 25.26
C LEU A 485 -10.72 -9.23 23.76
N MET A 486 -11.91 -9.15 23.16
CA MET A 486 -12.07 -8.67 21.78
C MET A 486 -11.67 -7.20 21.64
N GLN A 487 -12.09 -6.35 22.59
CA GLN A 487 -11.72 -4.94 22.62
C GLN A 487 -10.21 -4.75 22.85
N ASP A 488 -9.63 -5.49 23.80
CA ASP A 488 -8.20 -5.47 24.10
C ASP A 488 -7.38 -5.94 22.89
N GLN A 489 -7.83 -6.99 22.19
CA GLN A 489 -7.18 -7.47 20.97
C GLN A 489 -7.12 -6.37 19.90
N GLU A 490 -8.24 -5.71 19.63
CA GLU A 490 -8.32 -4.69 18.57
C GLU A 490 -7.54 -3.41 18.94
N SER A 491 -7.57 -3.03 20.22
CA SER A 491 -6.81 -1.92 20.78
C SER A 491 -5.29 -2.17 20.66
N LEU A 492 -4.82 -3.33 21.12
CA LEU A 492 -3.41 -3.71 21.02
C LEU A 492 -2.95 -3.87 19.57
N ARG A 493 -3.80 -4.44 18.70
CA ARG A 493 -3.51 -4.57 17.27
C ARG A 493 -3.28 -3.21 16.62
N SER A 494 -4.20 -2.27 16.86
CA SER A 494 -4.14 -0.91 16.29
C SER A 494 -2.93 -0.14 16.82
N SER A 495 -2.67 -0.22 18.12
CA SER A 495 -1.50 0.40 18.76
C SER A 495 -0.18 -0.17 18.22
N LEU A 496 -0.08 -1.49 18.12
CA LEU A 496 1.09 -2.18 17.57
C LEU A 496 1.31 -1.81 16.10
N LEU A 497 0.25 -1.77 15.29
CA LEU A 497 0.35 -1.41 13.87
C LEU A 497 0.89 0.02 13.69
N GLN A 498 0.34 0.99 14.41
CA GLN A 498 0.80 2.38 14.36
C GLN A 498 2.26 2.51 14.81
N TRP A 499 2.64 1.79 15.87
CA TRP A 499 4.01 1.76 16.36
C TRP A 499 4.96 1.13 15.33
N CYS A 500 4.55 0.05 14.66
CA CYS A 500 5.35 -0.58 13.60
C CYS A 500 5.58 0.37 12.42
N TYR A 501 4.57 1.14 11.98
CA TYR A 501 4.76 2.12 10.91
C TYR A 501 5.80 3.19 11.26
N THR A 502 5.70 3.73 12.47
CA THR A 502 6.64 4.75 12.96
C THR A 502 8.05 4.19 13.07
N SER A 503 8.16 3.01 13.68
CA SER A 503 9.45 2.33 13.91
C SER A 503 10.09 1.86 12.60
N TYR A 504 9.29 1.43 11.62
CA TYR A 504 9.77 1.10 10.28
C TYR A 504 10.44 2.29 9.62
N GLY A 505 9.80 3.47 9.65
CA GLY A 505 10.40 4.70 9.13
C GLY A 505 11.73 5.03 9.81
N GLU A 506 11.79 4.94 11.14
CA GLU A 506 12.99 5.22 11.90
C GLU A 506 14.14 4.23 11.62
N VAL A 507 13.84 2.93 11.57
CA VAL A 507 14.81 1.88 11.23
C VAL A 507 15.27 2.02 9.79
N PHE A 508 14.36 2.27 8.84
CA PHE A 508 14.71 2.43 7.43
C PHE A 508 15.60 3.65 7.19
N THR A 509 15.27 4.80 7.79
CA THR A 509 16.12 6.00 7.76
C THR A 509 17.51 5.70 8.33
N SER A 510 17.58 5.01 9.47
CA SER A 510 18.86 4.63 10.09
C SER A 510 19.65 3.65 9.24
N TRP A 511 18.96 2.73 8.55
CA TRP A 511 19.57 1.80 7.60
C TRP A 511 20.17 2.51 6.39
N MET A 512 19.50 3.53 5.83
CA MET A 512 20.05 4.29 4.70
C MET A 512 21.32 5.07 5.07
N HIS A 513 21.34 5.67 6.27
CA HIS A 513 22.54 6.32 6.81
C HIS A 513 23.67 5.32 7.06
N PHE A 514 23.34 4.16 7.61
CA PHE A 514 24.29 3.06 7.76
C PHE A 514 24.88 2.62 6.43
N CYS A 515 24.05 2.45 5.39
CA CYS A 515 24.48 2.14 4.03
C CYS A 515 25.42 3.21 3.45
N ALA A 516 25.17 4.49 3.73
CA ALA A 516 26.07 5.58 3.34
C ALA A 516 27.43 5.50 4.06
N VAL A 517 27.44 5.26 5.37
CA VAL A 517 28.71 5.05 6.13
C VAL A 517 29.47 3.84 5.61
N ARG A 518 28.76 2.74 5.32
CA ARG A 518 29.35 1.52 4.75
C ARG A 518 29.98 1.80 3.38
N LEU A 519 29.24 2.43 2.47
CA LEU A 519 29.73 2.77 1.13
C LEU A 519 30.97 3.67 1.22
N PHE A 520 30.94 4.69 2.09
CA PHE A 520 32.06 5.60 2.31
C PHE A 520 33.30 4.88 2.85
N SER A 521 33.14 4.01 3.85
CA SER A 521 34.24 3.26 4.48
C SER A 521 34.88 2.27 3.51
N GLU A 522 34.07 1.48 2.80
CA GLU A 522 34.57 0.53 1.79
C GLU A 522 35.23 1.25 0.61
N THR A 523 34.72 2.43 0.23
CA THR A 523 35.33 3.27 -0.81
C THR A 523 36.73 3.72 -0.40
N ILE A 524 36.93 4.20 0.84
CA ILE A 524 38.25 4.62 1.31
C ILE A 524 39.22 3.44 1.35
N LEU A 525 38.77 2.26 1.80
CA LEU A 525 39.60 1.05 1.81
C LEU A 525 40.05 0.64 0.41
N ARG A 526 39.21 0.83 -0.61
CA ARG A 526 39.52 0.43 -1.99
C ARG A 526 40.25 1.48 -2.81
N TYR A 527 39.87 2.75 -2.69
CA TYR A 527 40.36 3.85 -3.54
C TYR A 527 41.42 4.72 -2.86
N GLY A 528 41.57 4.61 -1.54
CA GLY A 528 42.50 5.41 -0.75
C GLY A 528 42.01 6.83 -0.47
N LEU A 529 42.91 7.67 0.03
CA LEU A 529 42.66 9.07 0.37
C LEU A 529 43.37 10.01 -0.63
N PRO A 530 42.79 11.17 -0.96
CA PRO A 530 41.48 11.67 -0.51
C PRO A 530 40.30 10.91 -1.14
N PRO A 531 39.14 10.84 -0.46
CA PRO A 531 38.00 10.08 -0.95
C PRO A 531 37.36 10.80 -2.15
N SER A 532 37.73 10.39 -3.37
CA SER A 532 37.22 10.93 -4.62
C SER A 532 36.39 9.87 -5.35
N PHE A 533 35.08 9.91 -5.16
CA PHE A 533 34.17 8.90 -5.71
C PHE A 533 32.80 9.49 -6.07
N LEU A 534 32.06 8.77 -6.91
CA LEU A 534 30.68 9.05 -7.29
C LEU A 534 29.80 7.92 -6.77
N SER A 535 28.83 8.25 -5.91
CA SER A 535 27.85 7.29 -5.41
C SER A 535 26.52 7.39 -6.14
N VAL A 536 25.99 6.23 -6.52
CA VAL A 536 24.78 6.13 -7.32
C VAL A 536 23.88 5.00 -6.82
N VAL A 537 22.57 5.19 -6.98
CA VAL A 537 21.56 4.15 -6.81
C VAL A 537 21.06 3.74 -8.19
N LEU A 538 21.08 2.44 -8.45
CA LEU A 538 20.64 1.84 -9.71
C LEU A 538 19.54 0.82 -9.46
N SER A 539 18.58 0.70 -10.36
CA SER A 539 17.64 -0.42 -10.38
C SER A 539 17.59 -1.00 -11.80
N PRO A 540 18.54 -1.87 -12.16
CA PRO A 540 18.52 -2.55 -13.45
C PRO A 540 17.42 -3.60 -13.49
N SER A 541 16.84 -3.82 -14.67
CA SER A 541 15.95 -4.95 -14.87
C SER A 541 16.74 -6.26 -14.82
N VAL A 542 16.09 -7.36 -14.38
CA VAL A 542 16.71 -8.70 -14.25
C VAL A 542 17.42 -9.14 -15.54
N LYS A 543 16.92 -8.71 -16.71
CA LYS A 543 17.52 -9.04 -18.02
C LYS A 543 18.79 -8.25 -18.33
N ASN A 544 18.91 -7.04 -17.79
CA ASN A 544 20.00 -6.11 -18.08
C ASN A 544 21.07 -6.06 -16.99
N GLU A 545 20.88 -6.76 -15.85
CA GLU A 545 21.84 -6.80 -14.74
C GLU A 545 23.28 -7.05 -15.22
N LYS A 546 23.53 -8.12 -15.99
CA LYS A 546 24.88 -8.46 -16.50
C LYS A 546 25.48 -7.35 -17.36
N LYS A 547 24.68 -6.74 -18.24
CA LYS A 547 25.13 -5.64 -19.11
C LYS A 547 25.50 -4.41 -18.29
N VAL A 548 24.68 -4.06 -17.31
CA VAL A 548 24.93 -2.92 -16.43
C VAL A 548 26.20 -3.16 -15.59
N ARG A 549 26.43 -4.38 -15.09
CA ARG A 549 27.68 -4.74 -14.42
C ARG A 549 28.90 -4.50 -15.31
N THR A 550 28.89 -5.02 -16.55
CA THR A 550 30.00 -4.81 -17.51
C THR A 550 30.21 -3.32 -17.83
N LEU A 551 29.15 -2.53 -17.97
CA LEU A 551 29.27 -1.08 -18.20
C LEU A 551 29.94 -0.37 -17.03
N LEU A 552 29.56 -0.71 -15.80
CA LEU A 552 30.18 -0.14 -14.60
C LEU A 552 31.65 -0.53 -14.49
N GLU A 553 32.01 -1.77 -14.86
CA GLU A 553 33.40 -2.24 -14.89
C GLU A 553 34.25 -1.43 -15.87
N THR A 554 33.77 -1.20 -17.09
CA THR A 554 34.46 -0.38 -18.10
C THR A 554 34.64 1.07 -17.63
N LEU A 555 33.70 1.62 -16.86
CA LEU A 555 33.81 2.97 -16.31
C LEU A 555 34.81 3.09 -15.15
N CYS A 556 35.21 1.96 -14.54
CA CYS A 556 36.11 1.90 -13.39
C CYS A 556 37.59 1.76 -13.76
N ASP A 557 37.96 1.95 -15.04
CA ASP A 557 39.33 1.84 -15.59
C ASP A 557 40.37 2.54 -14.69
N SER A 558 40.87 1.77 -13.72
CA SER A 558 41.85 2.17 -12.72
C SER A 558 42.77 0.97 -12.49
N SER A 559 44.04 1.28 -12.26
CA SER A 559 45.19 0.37 -12.23
C SER A 559 45.10 -0.78 -11.21
N ASN A 560 44.04 -0.84 -10.40
CA ASN A 560 43.78 -1.85 -9.36
C ASN A 560 42.66 -2.84 -9.72
N SER A 561 42.04 -2.73 -10.91
CA SER A 561 40.95 -3.64 -11.34
C SER A 561 41.40 -5.10 -11.41
N THR A 562 42.69 -5.36 -11.64
CA THR A 562 43.27 -6.71 -11.68
C THR A 562 43.40 -7.36 -10.31
N PHE A 563 43.48 -6.60 -9.22
CA PHE A 563 43.64 -7.15 -7.85
C PHE A 563 42.33 -7.74 -7.31
N TRP A 564 41.19 -7.21 -7.76
CA TRP A 564 39.86 -7.62 -7.29
C TRP A 564 39.10 -8.50 -8.30
N LYS A 565 39.66 -8.75 -9.49
CA LYS A 565 39.17 -9.76 -10.44
C LYS A 565 39.72 -11.13 -10.01
N THR A 566 38.92 -11.92 -9.32
CA THR A 566 39.17 -13.35 -9.19
C THR A 566 38.88 -14.02 -10.54
N ASP A 567 39.86 -14.72 -11.12
CA ASP A 567 39.66 -15.54 -12.32
C ASP A 567 38.52 -16.55 -12.08
N GLU A 568 37.54 -16.57 -12.99
CA GLU A 568 36.33 -17.40 -12.92
C GLU A 568 36.58 -18.93 -13.00
N GLU A 569 37.82 -19.42 -12.89
CA GLU A 569 38.16 -20.84 -13.10
C GLU A 569 38.47 -21.66 -11.83
N ALA A 570 38.31 -21.12 -10.63
CA ALA A 570 38.52 -21.87 -9.38
C ALA A 570 37.23 -22.13 -8.61
N SER A 571 36.32 -22.91 -9.19
CA SER A 571 35.27 -23.59 -8.41
C SER A 571 35.92 -24.69 -7.57
N MET A 572 35.87 -24.58 -6.23
CA MET A 572 35.61 -25.67 -5.28
C MET A 572 35.70 -25.17 -3.82
N GLY A 573 34.54 -25.11 -3.15
CA GLY A 573 34.37 -25.41 -1.72
C GLY A 573 35.00 -24.49 -0.67
N GLY A 574 34.28 -23.44 -0.27
CA GLY A 574 34.56 -22.69 0.96
C GLY A 574 33.31 -21.97 1.46
N LEU A 575 32.91 -22.24 2.71
CA LEU A 575 31.75 -21.67 3.38
C LEU A 575 31.86 -20.14 3.49
N GLY A 576 31.15 -19.41 2.63
CA GLY A 576 30.98 -17.96 2.68
C GLY A 576 30.19 -17.50 1.46
N GLY A 577 29.07 -16.79 1.65
CA GLY A 577 28.14 -16.45 0.58
C GLY A 577 28.81 -15.74 -0.61
N GLU A 578 28.24 -15.94 -1.81
CA GLU A 578 28.63 -15.31 -3.07
C GLU A 578 28.77 -13.79 -2.91
N ALA A 579 29.98 -13.32 -2.61
CA ALA A 579 30.33 -11.91 -2.69
C ALA A 579 30.77 -11.67 -4.14
N ASP A 580 29.87 -11.11 -4.96
CA ASP A 580 30.22 -10.62 -6.29
C ASP A 580 31.37 -9.60 -6.17
N THR A 581 32.61 -10.06 -6.40
CA THR A 581 33.81 -9.24 -6.33
C THR A 581 33.91 -8.38 -7.58
N HIS A 582 33.27 -7.21 -7.52
CA HIS A 582 33.40 -6.18 -8.56
C HIS A 582 34.65 -5.31 -8.33
N PRO A 583 35.25 -4.73 -9.39
CA PRO A 583 36.36 -3.77 -9.28
C PRO A 583 35.96 -2.45 -8.61
N TYR A 584 34.68 -2.29 -8.27
CA TYR A 584 34.10 -1.17 -7.56
C TYR A 584 33.32 -1.61 -6.33
N VAL A 585 33.03 -0.68 -5.42
CA VAL A 585 32.19 -0.99 -4.25
C VAL A 585 30.74 -1.06 -4.72
N SER A 586 30.07 -2.18 -4.41
CA SER A 586 28.67 -2.38 -4.74
C SER A 586 28.01 -3.31 -3.73
N PHE A 587 26.80 -2.96 -3.31
CA PHE A 587 25.92 -3.86 -2.57
C PHE A 587 24.46 -3.66 -2.97
N THR A 588 23.64 -4.66 -2.66
CA THR A 588 22.21 -4.69 -3.01
C THR A 588 21.36 -4.36 -1.80
N ILE A 589 20.34 -3.52 -1.98
CA ILE A 589 19.24 -3.31 -1.04
C ILE A 589 18.00 -4.00 -1.60
N ASN A 590 17.46 -4.94 -0.83
CA ASN A 590 16.18 -5.58 -1.13
C ASN A 590 15.09 -4.95 -0.25
N LEU A 591 14.10 -4.32 -0.89
CA LEU A 591 12.99 -3.73 -0.16
C LEU A 591 11.97 -4.79 0.28
N ILE A 592 11.86 -5.93 -0.44
CA ILE A 592 10.94 -7.06 -0.17
C ILE A 592 11.67 -8.19 0.55
#